data_AF-A0A955ZSU5-F1
#
_entry.id   AF-A0A955ZSU5-F1
#
_cell.length_a   1.000
_cell.length_b   1.000
_cell.length_c   1.000
_cell.angle_alpha   90.00
_cell.angle_beta   90.00
_cell.angle_gamma   90.00
#
_symmetry.space_group_name_H-M   'P 1'
#
loop_
_entity.id
_entity.type
_entity.pdbx_description
1 polymer ?
#
loop_
_entity_poly.entity_id
_entity_poly.type
_entity_poly.pdbx_seq_one_letter_code
_entity_poly.pdbx_strand_id
1 'polypeptide(L)'
;MASIRRQGDVFEIRECEPRGGRPRQRALARFRRVLTADVLERAALAARRPFDRKGLLERARTRGIPICLERSTTGARALIARLRRGDALDPLLVTLLRDELALRQAAPLPEHLADVVDWVGEEEVARGRALRGLLRTASRIARSRAVREVEAGPGFPRFSSGAAFG
;
A
#
# COMPACT_ATOMS: atom_id res chain seq x y z
N MET A 1 16.10 -26.63 11.64
CA MET A 1 14.77 -26.46 11.02
C MET A 1 13.87 -25.73 12.00
N ALA A 2 13.18 -24.67 11.55
CA ALA A 2 12.27 -23.89 12.39
C ALA A 2 10.86 -24.51 12.42
N SER A 3 10.24 -24.56 13.60
CA SER A 3 8.92 -25.13 13.84
C SER A 3 8.05 -24.14 14.61
N ILE A 4 6.73 -24.28 14.51
CA ILE A 4 5.79 -23.48 15.31
C ILE A 4 5.28 -24.35 16.46
N ARG A 5 5.10 -23.81 17.65
CA ARG A 5 4.42 -24.48 18.77
C ARG A 5 3.31 -23.59 19.29
N ARG A 6 2.16 -24.18 19.61
CA ARG A 6 1.06 -23.49 20.28
C ARG A 6 1.14 -23.74 21.78
N GLN A 7 0.95 -22.70 22.57
CA GLN A 7 0.82 -22.73 24.03
C GLN A 7 -0.35 -21.82 24.41
N GLY A 8 -1.54 -22.42 24.56
CA GLY A 8 -2.79 -21.66 24.70
C GLY A 8 -3.06 -20.81 23.46
N ASP A 9 -3.16 -19.49 23.65
CA ASP A 9 -3.38 -18.50 22.59
C ASP A 9 -2.08 -17.90 22.02
N VAL A 10 -0.93 -18.31 22.57
CA VAL A 10 0.38 -17.85 22.14
C VAL A 10 1.00 -18.90 21.22
N PHE A 11 1.51 -18.44 20.09
CA PHE A 11 2.31 -19.24 19.18
C PHE A 11 3.77 -18.83 19.27
N GLU A 12 4.65 -19.82 19.23
CA GLU A 12 6.09 -19.62 19.27
C GLU A 12 6.76 -20.23 18.04
N ILE A 13 7.62 -19.47 17.38
CA ILE A 13 8.55 -19.98 16.37
C ILE A 13 9.80 -20.45 17.10
N ARG A 14 10.19 -21.71 16.91
CA ARG A 14 11.32 -22.35 17.58
C ARG A 14 12.29 -22.96 16.58
N GLU A 15 13.58 -22.87 16.88
CA GLU A 15 14.66 -23.55 16.17
C GLU A 15 15.21 -24.71 16.99
N CYS A 16 15.42 -25.86 16.37
CA CYS A 16 16.17 -26.97 16.96
C CYS A 16 17.68 -26.80 16.68
N GLU A 17 18.45 -26.71 17.75
CA GLU A 17 19.92 -26.68 17.73
C GLU A 17 20.45 -28.04 18.23
N PRO A 18 21.19 -28.79 17.40
CA PRO A 18 21.91 -29.97 17.87
C PRO A 18 23.15 -29.50 18.65
N ARG A 19 23.10 -29.53 19.98
CA ARG A 19 24.24 -29.18 20.83
C ARG A 19 24.52 -30.32 21.79
N GLY A 20 25.65 -31.01 21.60
CA GLY A 20 26.20 -32.00 22.55
C GLY A 20 25.20 -33.05 23.03
N GLY A 21 24.74 -33.92 22.13
CA GLY A 21 23.98 -35.13 22.49
C GLY A 21 22.47 -34.98 22.74
N ARG A 22 21.94 -33.76 22.96
CA ARG A 22 20.48 -33.53 23.04
C ARG A 22 20.03 -32.33 22.20
N PRO A 23 18.95 -32.43 21.41
CA PRO A 23 18.41 -31.28 20.67
C PRO A 23 17.87 -30.25 21.66
N ARG A 24 18.42 -29.03 21.66
CA ARG A 24 17.88 -27.90 22.41
C ARG A 24 16.97 -27.09 21.52
N GLN A 25 15.77 -26.78 22.03
CA GLN A 25 14.82 -25.90 21.34
C GLN A 25 15.04 -24.46 21.81
N ARG A 26 15.28 -23.55 20.87
CA ARG A 26 15.39 -22.12 21.13
C ARG A 26 14.20 -21.39 20.52
N ALA A 27 13.51 -20.55 21.29
CA ALA A 27 12.46 -19.69 20.75
C ALA A 27 13.08 -18.53 19.97
N LEU A 28 12.61 -18.31 18.75
CA LEU A 28 13.01 -17.22 17.85
C LEU A 28 12.07 -16.02 17.96
N ALA A 29 10.76 -16.28 17.99
CA ALA A 29 9.74 -15.24 18.13
C ALA A 29 8.46 -15.80 18.76
N ARG A 30 7.68 -14.91 19.39
CA ARG A 30 6.36 -15.21 19.95
C ARG A 30 5.32 -14.27 19.37
N PHE A 31 4.12 -14.78 19.12
CA PHE A 31 3.00 -13.98 18.63
C PHE A 31 1.68 -14.52 19.15
N ARG A 32 0.65 -13.67 19.18
CA ARG A 32 -0.70 -14.04 19.58
C ARG A 32 -1.58 -14.07 18.34
N ARG A 33 -2.36 -15.15 18.18
CA ARG A 33 -3.39 -15.33 17.14
C ARG A 33 -2.91 -15.33 15.67
N VAL A 34 -2.26 -14.27 15.19
CA VAL A 34 -1.95 -14.06 13.76
C VAL A 34 -0.44 -14.04 13.52
N LEU A 35 0.02 -14.82 12.56
CA LEU A 35 1.41 -14.79 12.08
C LEU A 35 1.57 -13.62 11.11
N THR A 36 2.30 -12.58 11.53
CA THR A 36 2.54 -11.39 10.70
C THR A 36 3.89 -11.42 10.01
N ALA A 37 4.06 -10.59 8.97
CA ALA A 37 5.36 -10.37 8.33
C ALA A 37 6.45 -9.95 9.34
N ASP A 38 6.14 -9.06 10.29
CA ASP A 38 7.10 -8.58 11.30
C ASP A 38 7.54 -9.69 12.27
N VAL A 39 6.66 -10.63 12.58
CA VAL A 39 7.01 -11.81 13.38
C VAL A 39 7.97 -12.72 12.62
N LEU A 40 7.75 -12.91 11.32
CA LEU A 40 8.63 -13.69 10.45
C LEU A 40 10.01 -13.05 10.28
N GLU A 41 10.06 -11.73 10.10
CA GLU A 41 11.32 -10.98 10.03
C GLU A 41 12.11 -11.09 11.34
N ARG A 42 11.45 -10.85 12.50
CA ARG A 42 12.10 -11.03 13.80
C ARG A 42 12.60 -12.45 14.03
N ALA A 43 11.83 -13.45 13.64
CA ALA A 43 12.25 -14.84 13.73
C ALA A 43 13.44 -15.15 12.82
N ALA A 44 13.45 -14.61 11.60
CA ALA A 44 14.54 -14.78 10.65
C ALA A 44 15.84 -14.14 11.15
N LEU A 45 15.78 -12.93 11.70
CA LEU A 45 16.93 -12.24 12.29
C LEU A 45 17.49 -12.95 13.52
N ALA A 46 16.62 -13.58 14.32
CA ALA A 46 17.04 -14.32 15.51
C ALA A 46 17.59 -15.73 15.20
N ALA A 47 17.30 -16.26 14.01
CA ALA A 47 17.69 -17.60 13.59
C ALA A 47 19.21 -17.70 13.37
N ARG A 48 19.80 -18.80 13.84
CA ARG A 48 21.24 -19.05 13.61
C ARG A 48 21.49 -19.93 12.39
N ARG A 49 20.49 -20.70 11.96
CA ARG A 49 20.55 -21.54 10.75
C ARG A 49 19.71 -20.91 9.63
N PRO A 50 19.85 -21.38 8.38
CA PRO A 50 19.00 -20.93 7.28
C PRO A 50 17.51 -21.00 7.65
N PHE A 51 16.84 -19.85 7.55
CA PHE A 51 15.45 -19.70 7.92
C PHE A 51 14.55 -19.94 6.72
N ASP A 52 14.00 -21.15 6.62
CA ASP A 52 13.02 -21.52 5.59
C ASP A 52 11.65 -20.86 5.89
N ARG A 53 11.46 -19.67 5.31
CA ARG A 53 10.19 -18.92 5.41
C ARG A 53 9.03 -19.68 4.78
N LYS A 54 9.23 -20.25 3.60
CA LYS A 54 8.17 -20.88 2.82
C LYS A 54 7.61 -22.11 3.54
N GLY A 55 8.48 -23.01 3.99
CA GLY A 55 8.04 -24.18 4.73
C GLY A 55 7.43 -23.84 6.09
N LEU A 56 7.85 -22.74 6.73
CA LEU A 56 7.21 -22.29 7.98
C LEU A 56 5.80 -21.75 7.73
N LEU A 57 5.57 -21.02 6.65
CA LEU A 57 4.25 -20.55 6.23
C LEU A 57 3.31 -21.71 5.88
N GLU A 58 3.79 -22.71 5.13
CA GLU A 58 3.03 -23.91 4.82
C GLU A 58 2.61 -24.63 6.11
N ARG A 59 3.55 -24.86 7.03
CA ARG A 59 3.24 -25.47 8.35
C ARG A 59 2.25 -24.64 9.17
N ALA A 60 2.29 -23.31 9.07
CA ALA A 60 1.34 -22.44 9.75
C ALA A 60 -0.08 -22.60 9.16
N ARG A 61 -0.20 -22.65 7.82
CA ARG A 61 -1.46 -22.88 7.12
C ARG A 61 -2.08 -24.24 7.45
N THR A 62 -1.28 -25.30 7.40
CA THR A 62 -1.74 -26.66 7.75
C THR A 62 -2.28 -26.75 9.18
N ARG A 63 -1.80 -25.88 10.08
CA ARG A 63 -2.24 -25.81 11.48
C ARG A 63 -3.37 -24.80 11.74
N GLY A 64 -3.93 -24.21 10.68
CA GLY A 64 -5.02 -23.24 10.77
C GLY A 64 -4.61 -21.94 11.46
N ILE A 65 -3.32 -21.59 11.48
CA ILE A 65 -2.86 -20.32 12.06
C ILE A 65 -3.14 -19.20 11.04
N PRO A 66 -3.93 -18.17 11.41
CA PRO A 66 -4.15 -17.01 10.55
C PRO A 66 -2.82 -16.34 10.17
N ILE A 67 -2.67 -15.96 8.91
CA ILE A 67 -1.45 -15.33 8.38
C ILE A 67 -1.82 -13.98 7.76
N CYS A 68 -1.13 -12.92 8.19
CA CYS A 68 -1.26 -11.58 7.61
C CYS A 68 0.13 -11.09 7.18
N LEU A 69 0.44 -11.21 5.90
CA LEU A 69 1.76 -10.85 5.36
C LEU A 69 1.85 -9.38 4.95
N GLU A 70 0.74 -8.64 5.03
CA GLU A 70 0.77 -7.19 4.88
C GLU A 70 1.60 -6.61 6.03
N ARG A 71 2.71 -5.95 5.69
CA ARG A 71 3.50 -5.23 6.69
C ARG A 71 2.64 -4.11 7.26
N SER A 72 2.68 -3.94 8.58
CA SER A 72 1.98 -2.84 9.24
C SER A 72 2.53 -1.51 8.70
N THR A 73 1.79 -0.89 7.79
CA THR A 73 2.16 0.40 7.19
C THR A 73 1.88 1.57 8.12
N THR A 74 1.30 1.34 9.30
CA THR A 74 0.87 2.40 10.23
C THR A 74 2.01 3.31 10.66
N GLY A 75 3.16 2.75 11.02
CA GLY A 75 4.34 3.55 11.41
C GLY A 75 4.91 4.35 10.23
N ALA A 76 4.97 3.74 9.04
CA ALA A 76 5.41 4.43 7.83
C ALA A 76 4.45 5.55 7.44
N ARG A 77 3.13 5.33 7.52
CA ARG A 77 2.09 6.34 7.25
C ARG A 77 2.18 7.49 8.24
N ALA A 78 2.38 7.21 9.52
CA ALA A 78 2.57 8.24 10.54
C ALA A 78 3.84 9.07 10.29
N LEU A 79 4.94 8.43 9.92
CA LEU A 79 6.19 9.10 9.55
C LEU A 79 6.02 9.99 8.31
N ILE A 80 5.38 9.49 7.26
CA ILE A 80 5.07 10.26 6.04
C ILE A 80 4.18 11.47 6.39
N ALA A 81 3.19 11.29 7.27
CA ALA A 81 2.33 12.39 7.70
C ALA A 81 3.10 13.47 8.48
N ARG A 82 4.04 13.07 9.35
CA ARG A 82 4.93 14.02 10.05
C ARG A 82 5.83 14.79 9.09
N LEU A 83 6.45 14.08 8.14
CA LEU A 83 7.27 14.68 7.10
C LEU A 83 6.49 15.72 6.28
N ARG A 84 5.25 15.42 5.93
CA ARG A 84 4.38 16.34 5.17
C ARG A 84 4.02 17.61 5.94
N ARG A 85 3.85 17.53 7.25
CA ARG A 85 3.58 18.72 8.09
C ARG A 85 4.82 19.58 8.34
N GLY A 86 6.00 19.14 7.90
CA GLY A 86 7.26 19.80 8.25
C GLY A 86 7.63 19.62 9.73
N ASP A 87 7.06 18.62 10.41
CA ASP A 87 7.36 18.35 11.82
C ASP A 87 8.86 18.03 11.95
N ALA A 88 9.50 18.57 12.98
CA ALA A 88 10.87 18.19 13.31
C ALA A 88 10.94 16.67 13.55
N LEU A 89 11.88 16.03 12.88
CA LEU A 89 12.23 14.64 13.11
C LEU A 89 13.44 14.55 14.04
N ASP A 90 13.51 13.46 14.78
CA ASP A 90 14.69 13.12 15.57
C ASP A 90 15.93 13.09 14.65
N PRO A 91 17.03 13.80 15.00
CA PRO A 91 18.23 13.84 14.17
C PRO A 91 18.82 12.46 13.85
N LEU A 92 18.75 11.49 14.77
CA LEU A 92 19.19 10.12 14.53
C LEU A 92 18.33 9.46 13.45
N LEU A 93 17.01 9.65 13.52
CA LEU A 93 16.09 9.13 12.51
C LEU A 93 16.36 9.74 11.12
N VAL A 94 16.70 11.03 11.06
CA VAL A 94 17.08 11.70 9.81
C VAL A 94 18.33 11.09 9.21
N THR A 95 19.36 10.84 10.02
CA THR A 95 20.60 10.19 9.56
C THR A 95 20.33 8.80 9.01
N LEU A 96 19.61 7.97 9.78
CA LEU A 96 19.25 6.61 9.36
C LEU A 96 18.43 6.60 8.06
N LEU A 97 17.48 7.54 7.91
CA LEU A 97 16.69 7.67 6.69
C LEU A 97 17.55 8.08 5.49
N ARG A 98 18.49 9.01 5.67
CA ARG A 98 19.41 9.44 4.59
C ARG A 98 20.30 8.30 4.14
N ASP A 99 20.88 7.55 5.08
CA ASP A 99 21.75 6.42 4.77
C ASP A 99 20.99 5.33 4.01
N GLU A 100 19.79 4.97 4.49
CA GLU A 100 18.94 3.97 3.82
C GLU A 100 18.45 4.42 2.43
N LEU A 101 18.14 5.70 2.26
CA LEU A 101 17.72 6.24 0.97
C LEU A 101 18.90 6.35 -0.01
N ALA A 102 20.10 6.68 0.47
CA ALA A 102 21.31 6.76 -0.36
C ALA A 102 21.69 5.39 -0.95
N LEU A 103 21.40 4.29 -0.24
CA LEU A 103 21.63 2.93 -0.71
C LEU A 103 20.61 2.48 -1.77
N ARG A 104 19.52 3.22 -1.97
CA ARG A 104 18.47 2.87 -2.94
C ARG A 104 18.64 3.68 -4.21
N GLN A 105 18.68 2.99 -5.34
CA GLN A 105 18.54 3.66 -6.63
C GLN A 105 17.13 4.24 -6.71
N ALA A 106 17.05 5.57 -6.78
CA ALA A 106 15.80 6.25 -7.05
C ALA A 106 15.34 5.84 -8.47
N ALA A 107 14.20 5.16 -8.55
CA ALA A 107 13.54 5.01 -9.84
C ALA A 107 13.08 6.41 -10.29
N PRO A 108 13.33 6.81 -11.55
CA PRO A 108 12.84 8.08 -12.05
C PRO A 108 11.31 8.09 -11.91
N LEU A 109 10.80 9.18 -11.31
CA LEU A 109 9.37 9.36 -11.19
C LEU A 109 8.80 9.53 -12.61
N PRO A 110 7.76 8.77 -13.00
CA PRO A 110 7.12 8.99 -14.29
C PRO A 110 6.67 10.44 -14.44
N GLU A 111 6.91 11.07 -15.60
CA GLU A 111 6.61 12.50 -15.83
C GLU A 111 5.16 12.86 -15.51
N HIS A 112 4.21 11.98 -15.84
CA HIS A 112 2.78 12.16 -15.54
C HIS A 112 2.43 12.13 -14.05
N LEU A 113 3.36 11.74 -13.18
CA LEU A 113 3.21 11.75 -11.73
C LEU A 113 3.99 12.88 -11.06
N ALA A 114 4.84 13.62 -11.78
CA ALA A 114 5.58 14.76 -11.23
C ALA A 114 4.61 15.83 -10.70
N ASP A 115 3.59 16.17 -11.50
CA ASP A 115 2.54 17.12 -11.13
C ASP A 115 1.62 16.61 -10.01
N VAL A 116 1.63 15.29 -9.75
CA VAL A 116 0.81 14.64 -8.73
C VAL A 116 1.48 14.67 -7.36
N VAL A 117 2.80 14.88 -7.28
CA VAL A 117 3.56 14.89 -6.02
C VAL A 117 3.04 15.99 -5.09
N ASP A 118 2.82 17.19 -5.62
CA ASP A 118 2.29 18.33 -4.87
C ASP A 118 0.88 18.03 -4.33
N TRP A 119 0.06 17.31 -5.12
CA TRP A 119 -1.30 16.95 -4.75
C TRP A 119 -1.37 15.80 -3.72
N VAL A 120 -0.43 14.86 -3.79
CA VAL A 120 -0.34 13.72 -2.87
C VAL A 120 0.09 14.18 -1.47
N GLY A 121 0.82 15.29 -1.36
CA GLY A 121 1.27 15.89 -0.09
C GLY A 121 0.16 16.52 0.76
N GLU A 122 -0.92 17.00 0.14
CA GLU A 122 -1.99 17.76 0.79
C GLU A 122 -2.77 17.00 1.89
N GLU A 123 -3.50 17.71 2.74
CA GLU A 123 -4.40 17.05 3.71
C GLU A 123 -5.55 16.32 3.02
N GLU A 124 -6.03 15.22 3.60
CA GLU A 124 -7.14 14.44 3.02
C GLU A 124 -8.40 15.29 2.82
N VAL A 125 -8.69 16.18 3.77
CA VAL A 125 -9.80 17.13 3.69
C VAL A 125 -9.60 18.12 2.54
N ALA A 126 -8.39 18.62 2.34
CA ALA A 126 -8.04 19.53 1.27
C ALA A 126 -8.18 18.86 -0.12
N ARG A 127 -7.63 17.65 -0.28
CA ARG A 127 -7.82 16.83 -1.49
C ARG A 127 -9.29 16.54 -1.77
N GLY A 128 -10.05 16.16 -0.74
CA GLY A 128 -11.48 15.88 -0.87
C GLY A 128 -12.30 17.12 -1.25
N ARG A 129 -11.91 18.31 -0.79
CA ARG A 129 -12.52 19.58 -1.21
C ARG A 129 -12.17 19.89 -2.67
N ALA A 130 -10.90 19.74 -3.07
CA ALA A 130 -10.45 19.96 -4.44
C ALA A 130 -11.16 19.02 -5.44
N LEU A 131 -11.26 17.73 -5.14
CA LEU A 131 -11.95 16.74 -5.97
C LEU A 131 -13.44 17.07 -6.13
N ARG A 132 -14.12 17.43 -5.03
CA ARG A 132 -15.52 17.86 -5.09
C ARG A 132 -15.68 19.15 -5.90
N GLY A 133 -14.72 20.06 -5.83
CA GLY A 133 -14.67 21.26 -6.67
C GLY A 133 -14.59 20.91 -8.15
N LEU A 134 -13.64 20.06 -8.53
CA LEU A 134 -13.46 19.58 -9.91
C LEU A 134 -14.73 18.91 -10.46
N LEU A 135 -15.34 18.01 -9.69
CA LEU A 135 -16.58 17.33 -10.09
C LEU A 135 -17.73 18.33 -10.30
N ARG A 136 -17.89 19.31 -9.40
CA ARG A 136 -18.91 20.36 -9.55
C ARG A 136 -18.67 21.22 -10.80
N THR A 137 -17.41 21.56 -11.09
CA THR A 137 -17.04 22.31 -12.29
C THR A 137 -17.32 21.51 -13.55
N ALA A 138 -16.91 20.24 -13.60
CA ALA A 138 -17.20 19.34 -14.72
C ALA A 138 -18.71 19.21 -14.96
N SER A 139 -19.52 19.04 -13.90
CA SER A 139 -20.99 19.02 -14.01
C SER A 139 -21.57 20.35 -14.50
N ARG A 140 -20.97 21.49 -14.15
CA ARG A 140 -21.41 22.80 -14.67
C ARG A 140 -21.12 22.94 -16.16
N ILE A 141 -19.94 22.50 -16.62
CA ILE A 141 -19.56 22.51 -18.04
C ILE A 141 -20.45 21.57 -18.86
N ALA A 142 -20.72 20.36 -18.35
CA ALA A 142 -21.61 19.42 -19.02
C ALA A 142 -23.02 19.99 -19.19
N ARG A 143 -23.56 20.63 -18.14
CA ARG A 143 -24.88 21.29 -18.19
C ARG A 143 -24.91 22.51 -19.11
N SER A 144 -23.84 23.32 -19.15
CA SER A 144 -23.81 24.47 -20.06
C SER A 144 -23.73 24.08 -21.54
N ARG A 145 -23.17 22.91 -21.85
CA ARG A 145 -23.18 22.35 -23.22
C ARG A 145 -24.57 21.83 -23.62
N ALA A 146 -25.28 21.15 -22.72
CA ALA A 146 -26.64 20.66 -22.99
C ALA A 146 -27.66 21.78 -23.26
N VAL A 147 -27.48 22.96 -22.67
CA VAL A 147 -28.34 24.13 -22.94
C VAL A 147 -28.08 24.71 -24.33
N ARG A 148 -26.86 24.55 -24.86
CA ARG A 148 -26.46 25.13 -26.16
C ARG A 148 -26.92 24.31 -27.37
N GLU A 149 -27.24 23.03 -27.18
CA GLU A 149 -27.83 22.17 -28.23
C GLU A 149 -29.33 22.44 -28.47
N VAL A 150 -30.00 23.19 -27.58
CA VAL A 150 -31.43 23.51 -27.73
C VAL A 150 -31.66 24.76 -28.60
N GLU A 151 -30.64 25.60 -28.83
CA GLU A 151 -30.67 26.63 -29.87
C GLU A 151 -30.13 26.08 -31.20
N ALA A 152 -30.80 25.06 -31.72
CA ALA A 152 -30.69 24.73 -33.14
C ALA A 152 -31.32 25.90 -33.92
N GLY A 153 -30.46 26.73 -34.52
CA GLY A 153 -30.86 27.74 -35.52
C GLY A 153 -31.68 27.12 -36.67
N PRO A 154 -32.30 27.97 -37.53
CA PRO A 154 -33.31 27.54 -38.49
C PRO A 154 -32.83 26.33 -39.29
N GLY A 155 -33.63 25.26 -39.23
CA GLY A 155 -33.28 23.96 -39.78
C GLY A 155 -32.88 24.05 -41.26
N PHE A 156 -31.81 23.33 -41.61
CA PHE A 156 -31.36 23.15 -42.98
C PHE A 156 -32.55 22.76 -43.88
N PRO A 157 -32.76 23.42 -45.03
CA PRO A 157 -33.86 23.10 -45.92
C PRO A 157 -33.70 21.68 -46.45
N ARG A 158 -34.70 20.84 -46.21
CA ARG A 158 -34.79 19.51 -46.81
C ARG A 158 -35.36 19.68 -48.21
N PHE A 159 -34.53 19.44 -49.22
CA PHE A 159 -35.00 19.36 -50.61
C PHE A 159 -35.76 18.04 -50.79
N SER A 160 -37.06 18.14 -51.02
CA SER A 160 -37.91 17.01 -51.40
C SER A 160 -37.62 16.64 -52.86
N SER A 161 -36.86 15.58 -53.10
CA SER A 161 -36.75 14.98 -54.43
C SER A 161 -38.00 14.12 -54.68
N GLY A 162 -38.98 14.65 -55.39
CA GLY A 162 -40.17 13.86 -55.74
C GLY A 162 -41.33 14.64 -56.35
N ALA A 163 -41.12 15.25 -57.52
CA ALA A 163 -42.21 15.62 -58.41
C ALA A 163 -41.78 15.42 -59.87
N ALA A 164 -42.31 14.33 -60.43
CA ALA A 164 -42.58 13.98 -61.82
C ALA A 164 -41.83 14.71 -62.96
N PHE A 165 -41.22 13.90 -63.83
CA PHE A 165 -41.36 14.09 -65.27
C PHE A 165 -42.04 12.83 -65.84
N GLY A 166 -43.10 13.06 -66.62
CA GLY A 166 -43.89 12.03 -67.28
C GLY A 166 -43.26 11.46 -68.53
#